data_AF-A0A3D3GVY1-F1
#
_entry.id   AF-A0A3D3GVY1-F1
#
_cell.length_a   1.000
_cell.length_b   1.000
_cell.length_c   1.000
_cell.angle_alpha   90.00
_cell.angle_beta   90.00
_cell.angle_gamma   90.00
#
_symmetry.space_group_name_H-M   'P 1'
#
loop_
_entity.id
_entity.type
_entity.pdbx_description
1 polymer ?
#
loop_
_entity_poly.entity_id
_entity_poly.type
_entity_poly.pdbx_seq_one_letter_code
_entity_poly.pdbx_strand_id
1 'polypeptide(L)'
;MALHKSLHTQVSVQNYHLAIDMSVGVAMYPKYDKDIRKLLKNADAAMYQSKKDKEDSIVYDESLNRDSLNRLELISGVNIH
;
A
#
# COMPACT_ATOMS: atom_id res chain seq x y z
N MET A 1 -3.72 -11.23 14.87
CA MET A 1 -2.73 -12.30 14.61
C MET A 1 -3.18 -13.34 13.58
N ALA A 2 -4.48 -13.62 13.40
CA ALA A 2 -4.92 -14.61 12.40
C ALA A 2 -4.71 -14.15 10.94
N LEU A 3 -5.03 -12.89 10.61
CA LEU A 3 -4.90 -12.37 9.24
C LEU A 3 -3.46 -12.48 8.73
N HIS A 4 -2.50 -11.94 9.48
CA HIS A 4 -1.05 -11.97 9.16
C HIS A 4 -0.50 -13.38 8.90
N LYS A 5 -0.95 -14.37 9.69
CA LYS A 5 -0.48 -15.75 9.55
C LYS A 5 -1.03 -16.44 8.30
N SER A 6 -2.25 -16.09 7.87
CA SER A 6 -2.83 -16.61 6.63
C SER A 6 -2.12 -16.08 5.39
N LEU A 7 -1.53 -14.89 5.44
CA LEU A 7 -0.83 -14.26 4.30
C LEU A 7 0.47 -14.96 3.91
N HIS A 8 1.09 -15.68 4.85
CA HIS A 8 2.33 -16.44 4.63
C HIS A 8 2.07 -17.91 4.30
N THR A 9 0.82 -18.29 4.00
CA THR A 9 0.51 -19.67 3.61
C THR A 9 1.02 -19.91 2.20
N GLN A 10 1.84 -20.95 2.01
CA GLN A 10 2.36 -21.33 0.69
C GLN A 10 1.19 -21.63 -0.25
N VAL A 11 1.20 -20.99 -1.42
CA VAL A 11 0.21 -21.25 -2.46
C VAL A 11 0.72 -22.41 -3.31
N SER A 12 -0.09 -23.46 -3.42
CA SER A 12 0.24 -24.63 -4.25
C SER A 12 -0.25 -24.39 -5.67
N VAL A 13 0.68 -24.34 -6.63
CA VAL A 13 0.39 -24.25 -8.07
C VAL A 13 0.99 -25.48 -8.72
N GLN A 14 0.13 -26.43 -9.12
CA GLN A 14 0.54 -27.77 -9.59
C GLN A 14 1.41 -28.49 -8.54
N ASN A 15 2.65 -28.82 -8.88
CA ASN A 15 3.63 -29.47 -8.01
C ASN A 15 4.59 -28.48 -7.32
N TYR A 16 4.32 -27.18 -7.42
CA TYR A 16 5.15 -26.13 -6.80
C TYR A 16 4.46 -25.53 -5.58
N HIS A 17 5.24 -25.39 -4.51
CA HIS A 17 4.86 -24.60 -3.34
C HIS A 17 5.54 -23.24 -3.43
N LEU A 18 4.73 -22.20 -3.65
CA LEU A 18 5.21 -20.83 -3.80
C LEU A 18 5.07 -20.09 -2.46
N ALA A 19 6.18 -19.53 -1.98
CA ALA A 19 6.14 -18.49 -0.96
C ALA A 19 5.66 -17.20 -1.64
N ILE A 20 4.60 -16.60 -1.10
CA ILE A 20 4.09 -15.31 -1.56
C ILE A 20 4.22 -14.30 -0.43
N ASP A 21 4.58 -13.08 -0.80
CA ASP A 21 4.51 -11.93 0.10
C ASP A 21 3.28 -11.10 -0.26
N MET A 22 2.70 -10.43 0.73
CA MET A 22 1.55 -9.56 0.53
C MET A 22 1.77 -8.21 1.19
N SER A 23 1.25 -7.17 0.56
CA SER A 23 1.26 -5.81 1.08
C SER A 23 -0.16 -5.32 1.24
N VAL A 24 -0.51 -4.76 2.40
CA VAL A 24 -1.87 -4.36 2.74
C VAL A 24 -1.94 -2.88 3.06
N GLY A 25 -2.90 -2.18 2.46
CA GLY A 25 -3.21 -0.79 2.79
C GLY A 25 -4.55 -0.67 3.51
N VAL A 26 -4.60 0.15 4.56
CA VAL A 26 -5.81 0.35 5.38
C VAL A 26 -6.20 1.81 5.40
N ALA A 27 -7.46 2.14 5.07
CA ALA A 27 -8.01 3.49 5.26
C ALA A 27 -9.19 3.45 6.24
N MET A 28 -9.22 4.40 7.18
CA MET A 28 -10.25 4.45 8.23
C MET A 28 -11.38 5.44 7.91
N TYR A 29 -12.60 4.91 7.80
CA TYR A 29 -13.83 5.70 7.85
C TYR A 29 -14.20 6.01 9.32
N PRO A 30 -14.77 7.19 9.62
CA PRO A 30 -14.88 8.39 8.78
C PRO A 30 -13.66 9.31 8.90
N LYS A 31 -12.58 8.84 9.56
CA LYS A 31 -11.46 9.67 10.04
C LYS A 31 -10.78 10.46 8.94
N TYR A 32 -10.53 9.84 7.79
CA TYR A 32 -9.77 10.47 6.69
C TYR A 32 -10.66 10.90 5.53
N ASP A 33 -11.70 10.13 5.20
CA ASP A 33 -12.66 10.49 4.17
C ASP A 33 -14.03 9.85 4.45
N LYS A 34 -15.09 10.55 4.01
CA LYS A 34 -16.47 10.06 4.07
C LYS A 34 -16.96 9.52 2.72
N ASP A 35 -16.18 9.71 1.67
CA ASP A 35 -16.45 9.22 0.32
C ASP A 35 -15.72 7.88 0.12
N ILE A 36 -16.47 6.84 -0.24
CA ILE A 36 -15.94 5.50 -0.50
C ILE A 36 -14.87 5.49 -1.58
N ARG A 37 -15.00 6.32 -2.63
CA ARG A 37 -14.00 6.40 -3.70
C ARG A 37 -12.67 6.94 -3.17
N LYS A 38 -12.73 7.91 -2.27
CA LYS A 38 -11.54 8.48 -1.63
C LYS A 38 -10.92 7.50 -0.64
N LEU A 39 -11.72 6.81 0.17
CA LEU A 39 -11.23 5.75 1.06
C LEU A 39 -10.51 4.64 0.30
N LEU A 40 -11.05 4.18 -0.83
CA LEU A 40 -10.39 3.19 -1.68
C LEU A 40 -9.06 3.70 -2.23
N LYS A 41 -9.03 4.94 -2.71
CA LYS A 41 -7.78 5.59 -3.17
C LYS A 41 -6.74 5.66 -2.05
N ASN A 42 -7.16 6.02 -0.84
CA ASN A 42 -6.27 6.12 0.33
C ASN A 42 -5.75 4.75 0.77
N ALA A 43 -6.59 3.72 0.74
CA ALA A 43 -6.18 2.34 1.02
C ALA A 43 -5.18 1.83 -0.03
N ASP A 44 -5.40 2.12 -1.31
CA ASP A 44 -4.48 1.75 -2.39
C ASP A 44 -3.12 2.46 -2.25
N ALA A 45 -3.11 3.76 -1.88
CA ALA A 45 -1.88 4.49 -1.60
C ALA A 45 -1.08 3.88 -0.42
N ALA A 46 -1.77 3.51 0.66
CA ALA A 46 -1.12 2.84 1.80
C ALA A 46 -0.59 1.45 1.42
N MET A 47 -1.30 0.70 0.57
CA MET A 47 -0.85 -0.59 0.06
C MET A 47 0.43 -0.45 -0.78
N TYR A 48 0.47 0.55 -1.66
CA TYR A 48 1.66 0.83 -2.47
C TYR A 48 2.86 1.17 -1.60
N GLN A 49 2.67 1.99 -0.56
CA GLN A 49 3.76 2.30 0.38
C GLN A 49 4.22 1.04 1.12
N SER A 50 3.30 0.21 1.61
CA SER A 50 3.61 -1.07 2.28
C SER A 50 4.47 -1.96 1.37
N LYS A 51 4.13 -2.03 0.08
CA LYS A 51 4.92 -2.74 -0.93
C LYS A 51 6.31 -2.16 -1.15
N LYS A 52 6.44 -0.83 -1.16
CA LYS A 52 7.71 -0.14 -1.38
C LYS A 52 8.66 -0.29 -0.19
N ASP A 53 8.12 -0.21 1.02
CA ASP A 53 8.89 -0.24 2.26
C ASP A 53 9.10 -1.68 2.78
N LYS A 54 8.49 -2.68 2.10
CA LYS A 54 8.51 -4.10 2.46
C LYS A 54 7.94 -4.37 3.85
N GLU A 55 6.91 -3.60 4.20
CA GLU A 55 6.11 -3.79 5.40
C GLU A 55 4.86 -4.59 5.03
N ASP A 56 4.38 -5.46 5.91
CA ASP A 56 3.21 -6.30 5.63
C ASP A 56 1.91 -5.46 5.49
N SER A 57 1.82 -4.35 6.24
CA SER A 57 0.66 -3.47 6.17
C SER A 57 0.96 -2.04 6.60
N ILE A 58 0.31 -1.06 5.97
CA ILE A 58 0.36 0.35 6.36
C ILE A 58 -1.07 0.91 6.49
N VAL A 59 -1.29 1.73 7.51
CA VAL A 59 -2.52 2.50 7.69
C VAL A 59 -2.31 3.87 7.07
N TYR A 60 -3.24 4.29 6.22
CA TYR A 60 -3.24 5.60 5.61
C TYR A 60 -3.31 6.71 6.65
N ASP A 61 -2.49 7.74 6.42
CA ASP A 61 -2.54 9.04 7.04
C ASP A 61 -2.15 10.10 6.00
N GLU A 62 -2.44 11.37 6.28
CA GLU A 62 -2.25 12.45 5.31
C GLU A 62 -0.79 12.68 4.89
N SER A 63 0.21 12.20 5.65
CA SER A 63 1.62 12.33 5.29
C SER A 63 2.02 11.47 4.08
N LEU A 64 1.39 10.30 3.90
CA LEU A 64 1.62 9.41 2.74
C LEU A 64 1.29 10.08 1.39
N ASN A 65 0.29 10.96 1.39
CA ASN A 65 -0.06 11.72 0.18
C ASN A 65 0.99 12.82 -0.11
N ARG A 66 1.59 13.42 0.92
CA ARG A 66 2.67 14.40 0.76
C ARG A 66 3.93 13.79 0.16
N ASP A 67 4.31 12.59 0.60
CA ASP A 67 5.48 11.90 0.07
C ASP A 67 5.29 11.46 -1.39
N SER A 68 4.07 11.06 -1.75
CA SER A 68 3.69 10.75 -3.14
C SER A 68 3.78 11.98 -4.05
N LEU A 69 3.31 13.14 -3.58
CA LEU A 69 3.36 14.41 -4.30
C LEU A 69 4.80 14.95 -4.42
N ASN A 70 5.59 14.94 -3.35
CA ASN A 70 6.99 15.35 -3.38
C ASN A 70 7.81 14.50 -4.38
N ARG A 71 7.51 13.20 -4.48
CA ARG A 71 8.16 12.33 -5.47
C ARG A 71 7.75 12.67 -6.90
N LEU A 72 6.48 12.99 -7.15
CA LEU A 72 6.02 13.48 -8.46
C LEU A 72 6.73 14.78 -8.85
N GLU A 73 6.88 15.71 -7.92
CA GLU A 73 7.65 16.95 -8.16
C GLU A 73 9.13 16.65 -8.47
N LEU A 74 9.81 15.80 -7.68
CA LEU A 74 11.18 15.39 -7.96
C LEU A 74 11.36 14.70 -9.32
N ILE A 75 10.43 13.82 -9.71
CA ILE A 75 10.49 13.10 -11.00
C ILE A 75 10.17 14.05 -12.16
N SER A 76 9.25 15.01 -11.97
CA SER A 76 8.92 16.03 -12.97
C SER A 76 9.99 17.13 -13.12
N GLY A 77 10.87 17.27 -12.13
CA GLY A 77 11.91 18.29 -12.08
C GLY A 77 13.22 17.95 -12.81
N VAL A 78 13.35 16.78 -13.44
CA VAL A 78 14.55 16.42 -14.23
C VAL A 78 14.23 16.50 -15.73
N ASN A 79 13.94 17.70 -16.24
CA ASN A 79 14.29 18.09 -17.62
C ASN A 79 14.05 19.59 -17.92
N ILE A 80 14.81 20.49 -17.29
CA ILE A 80 15.09 21.83 -17.84
C ILE A 80 16.28 22.45 -17.10
N HIS A 81 17.49 22.08 -17.53
CA HIS A 81 18.62 22.97 -17.83
C HIS A 81 19.66 22.17 -18.63
#